data_AF-A6J2Q9-F1
#
_entry.id   AF-A6J2Q9-F1
#
_cell.length_a   1.000
_cell.length_b   1.000
_cell.length_c   1.000
_cell.angle_alpha   90.00
_cell.angle_beta   90.00
_cell.angle_gamma   90.00
#
_symmetry.space_group_name_H-M   'P 1'
#
loop_
_entity.id
_entity.type
_entity.pdbx_description
1 polymer ?
#
loop_
_entity_poly.entity_id
_entity_poly.type
_entity_poly.pdbx_seq_one_letter_code
_entity_poly.pdbx_strand_id
1 'polypeptide(L)'
;MILRIYHATIFRDLLKDLNGILFDQIEDCDSRTACLLKIDHHTFNPVPGCPSLPEKAFALKTKAALINYCPGYSETERNGTLEMTREIRNICLNQTSQILGLWLSCIQS
;
A
#
# COMPACT_ATOMS: atom_id res chain seq x y z
N MET A 1 -9.45 -10.00 10.44
CA MET A 1 -8.98 -8.88 11.29
C MET A 1 -8.40 -7.73 10.46
N ILE A 2 -7.44 -7.97 9.56
CA ILE A 2 -6.83 -6.93 8.71
C ILE A 2 -7.86 -6.02 7.98
N LEU A 3 -8.88 -6.59 7.34
CA LEU A 3 -9.94 -5.80 6.68
C LEU A 3 -10.68 -4.85 7.63
N ARG A 4 -10.81 -5.19 8.93
CA ARG A 4 -11.40 -4.28 9.92
C ARG A 4 -10.50 -3.07 10.17
N ILE A 5 -9.20 -3.26 10.23
CA ILE A 5 -8.21 -2.17 10.37
C ILE A 5 -8.21 -1.31 9.12
N TYR A 6 -8.34 -1.92 7.95
CA TYR A 6 -8.50 -1.21 6.69
C TYR A 6 -9.68 -0.23 6.76
N HIS A 7 -10.88 -0.73 7.04
CA HIS A 7 -12.08 0.12 7.12
C HIS A 7 -11.99 1.18 8.23
N ALA A 8 -11.42 0.81 9.39
CA ALA A 8 -11.33 1.72 10.53
C ALA A 8 -10.32 2.86 10.31
N THR A 9 -9.22 2.61 9.60
CA THR A 9 -8.07 3.54 9.61
C THR A 9 -7.35 3.70 8.27
N ILE A 10 -6.96 2.61 7.59
CA ILE A 10 -6.09 2.69 6.39
C ILE A 10 -6.84 3.34 5.23
N PHE A 11 -8.13 3.02 5.06
CA PHE A 11 -8.96 3.59 4.00
C PHE A 11 -9.01 5.13 4.07
N ARG A 12 -9.18 5.70 5.26
CA ARG A 12 -9.22 7.16 5.44
C ARG A 12 -7.88 7.82 5.09
N ASP A 13 -6.77 7.20 5.48
CA ASP A 13 -5.43 7.72 5.17
C ASP A 13 -5.16 7.68 3.66
N LEU A 14 -5.54 6.59 2.97
CA LEU A 14 -5.45 6.49 1.51
C LEU A 14 -6.25 7.61 0.82
N LEU A 15 -7.51 7.81 1.23
CA LEU A 15 -8.35 8.86 0.65
C LEU A 15 -7.79 10.27 0.92
N LYS A 16 -7.25 10.51 2.12
CA LYS A 16 -6.62 11.77 2.48
C LYS A 16 -5.41 12.07 1.60
N ASP A 17 -4.56 11.06 1.38
CA ASP A 17 -3.37 11.20 0.54
C ASP A 17 -3.72 11.40 -0.94
N LEU A 18 -4.76 10.73 -1.43
CA LEU A 18 -5.24 10.88 -2.81
C LEU A 18 -5.93 12.21 -3.07
N ASN A 19 -6.60 12.79 -2.07
CA ASN A 19 -7.31 14.06 -2.18
C ASN A 19 -8.23 14.12 -3.43
N GLY A 20 -8.95 13.02 -3.69
CA GLY A 20 -9.87 12.88 -4.82
C GLY A 20 -9.24 12.54 -6.18
N ILE A 21 -7.91 12.45 -6.28
CA ILE A 21 -7.22 12.05 -7.50
C ILE A 21 -7.17 10.52 -7.56
N LEU A 22 -7.65 9.93 -8.65
CA LEU A 22 -7.63 8.50 -8.91
C LEU A 22 -7.01 8.22 -10.27
N PHE A 23 -6.41 7.05 -10.40
CA PHE A 23 -5.78 6.54 -11.62
C PHE A 23 -6.42 5.22 -12.00
N ASP A 24 -6.40 4.89 -13.29
CA ASP A 24 -6.88 3.60 -13.77
C ASP A 24 -6.11 2.45 -13.11
N GLN A 25 -6.85 1.43 -12.67
CA GLN A 25 -6.27 0.28 -11.99
C GLN A 25 -5.55 -0.60 -13.00
N ILE A 26 -4.28 -0.92 -12.72
CA ILE A 26 -3.43 -1.73 -13.61
C ILE A 26 -3.54 -3.21 -13.25
N GLU A 27 -3.71 -3.51 -11.96
CA GLU A 27 -3.74 -4.88 -11.46
C GLU A 27 -4.92 -5.14 -10.53
N ASP A 28 -5.47 -6.35 -10.65
CA ASP A 28 -6.47 -6.90 -9.74
C ASP A 28 -5.91 -8.12 -8.99
N CYS A 29 -6.69 -8.71 -8.09
CA CYS A 29 -6.35 -9.91 -7.34
C CYS A 29 -7.58 -10.79 -7.07
N ASP A 30 -7.43 -12.09 -7.28
CA ASP A 30 -8.57 -13.04 -7.27
C ASP A 30 -8.80 -13.73 -5.92
N SER A 31 -7.97 -13.44 -4.92
CA SER A 31 -8.11 -13.98 -3.57
C SER A 31 -7.53 -13.03 -2.55
N ARG A 32 -8.06 -13.06 -1.34
CA ARG A 32 -7.56 -12.27 -0.22
C ARG A 32 -6.04 -12.40 0.00
N THR A 33 -5.49 -13.61 -0.11
CA THR A 33 -4.05 -13.84 0.05
C THR A 33 -3.26 -13.17 -1.07
N ALA A 34 -3.70 -13.32 -2.32
CA ALA A 34 -3.07 -12.66 -3.47
C ALA A 34 -3.12 -11.12 -3.33
N CYS A 35 -4.25 -10.58 -2.89
CA CYS A 35 -4.38 -9.15 -2.64
C CYS A 35 -3.41 -8.65 -1.57
N LEU A 36 -3.30 -9.34 -0.43
CA LEU A 36 -2.38 -8.93 0.64
C LEU A 36 -0.91 -8.97 0.19
N LEU A 37 -0.52 -9.94 -0.64
CA LEU A 37 0.83 -10.00 -1.23
C LEU A 37 1.08 -8.81 -2.16
N LYS A 38 0.11 -8.45 -3.02
CA LYS A 38 0.23 -7.27 -3.88
C LYS A 38 0.24 -5.98 -3.07
N ILE A 39 -0.65 -5.82 -2.10
CA ILE A 39 -0.66 -4.64 -1.22
C ILE A 39 0.69 -4.47 -0.53
N ASP A 40 1.26 -5.54 0.03
CA ASP A 40 2.57 -5.51 0.64
C ASP A 40 3.67 -5.09 -0.36
N HIS A 41 3.68 -5.70 -1.55
CA HIS A 41 4.62 -5.36 -2.62
C HIS A 41 4.51 -3.88 -3.01
N HIS A 42 3.31 -3.40 -3.35
CA HIS A 42 3.09 -2.03 -3.82
C HIS A 42 3.35 -0.98 -2.74
N THR A 43 3.19 -1.33 -1.46
CA THR A 43 3.35 -0.38 -0.34
C THR A 43 4.81 -0.26 0.11
N PHE A 44 5.56 -1.36 0.14
CA PHE A 44 6.88 -1.38 0.79
C PHE A 44 8.05 -1.64 -0.15
N ASN A 45 7.82 -1.99 -1.41
CA ASN A 45 8.91 -2.05 -2.36
C ASN A 45 9.29 -0.64 -2.85
N PRO A 46 10.58 -0.40 -3.14
CA PRO A 46 11.04 0.89 -3.62
C PRO A 46 10.35 1.27 -4.93
N VAL A 47 9.78 2.48 -4.98
CA VAL A 47 9.16 3.05 -6.18
C VAL A 47 9.99 4.25 -6.64
N PRO A 48 10.63 4.19 -7.83
CA PRO A 48 11.37 5.33 -8.36
C PRO A 48 10.49 6.58 -8.45
N GLY A 49 10.91 7.67 -7.81
CA GLY A 49 10.12 8.91 -7.72
C GLY A 49 9.04 8.92 -6.63
N CYS A 50 8.95 7.90 -5.78
CA CYS A 50 8.16 7.96 -4.55
C CYS A 50 8.85 7.25 -3.36
N PRO A 51 10.02 7.72 -2.91
CA PRO A 51 10.78 7.06 -1.85
C PRO A 51 10.08 7.11 -0.47
N SER A 52 9.23 8.12 -0.23
CA SER A 52 8.54 8.32 1.05
C SER A 52 7.29 7.43 1.24
N LEU A 53 6.90 6.63 0.23
CA LEU A 53 5.67 5.84 0.29
C LEU A 53 5.59 4.93 1.53
N PRO A 54 6.64 4.18 1.92
CA PRO A 54 6.61 3.31 3.09
C PRO A 54 6.46 4.07 4.43
N GLU A 55 6.76 5.37 4.44
CA GLU A 55 6.69 6.24 5.64
C GLU A 55 5.31 6.88 5.82
N LYS A 56 4.42 6.76 4.82
CA LYS A 56 3.07 7.32 4.89
C LYS A 56 2.23 6.64 5.96
N ALA A 57 1.27 7.37 6.52
CA ALA A 57 0.41 6.88 7.60
C ALA A 57 -0.32 5.57 7.24
N PHE A 58 -0.86 5.46 6.02
CA PHE A 58 -1.53 4.25 5.57
C PHE A 58 -0.56 3.06 5.47
N ALA A 59 0.69 3.31 5.07
CA ALA A 59 1.72 2.29 4.91
C ALA A 59 2.17 1.76 6.28
N LEU A 60 2.43 2.65 7.23
CA LEU A 60 2.78 2.28 8.61
C LEU A 60 1.66 1.45 9.28
N LYS A 61 0.40 1.83 9.09
CA LYS A 61 -0.75 1.06 9.61
C LYS A 61 -0.93 -0.28 8.90
N THR A 62 -0.68 -0.33 7.59
CA THR A 62 -0.67 -1.59 6.83
C THR A 62 0.38 -2.53 7.37
N LYS A 63 1.60 -2.02 7.60
CA LYS A 63 2.72 -2.79 8.17
C LYS A 63 2.35 -3.36 9.54
N ALA A 64 1.85 -2.51 10.44
CA ALA A 64 1.40 -2.93 11.76
C ALA A 64 0.28 -3.98 11.69
N ALA A 65 -0.66 -3.86 10.73
CA ALA A 65 -1.71 -4.85 10.55
C ALA A 65 -1.15 -6.20 10.06
N LEU A 66 -0.21 -6.21 9.12
CA LEU A 66 0.43 -7.43 8.64
C LEU A 66 1.21 -8.12 9.76
N ILE A 67 2.05 -7.39 10.50
CA ILE A 67 2.82 -7.93 11.64
C ILE A 67 1.91 -8.57 12.69
N ASN A 68 0.79 -7.92 13.04
CA ASN A 68 -0.09 -8.41 14.10
C ASN A 68 -0.97 -9.60 13.69
N TYR A 69 -1.27 -9.76 12.39
CA TYR A 69 -2.30 -10.69 11.92
C TYR A 69 -1.87 -11.68 10.85
N CYS A 70 -0.61 -11.63 10.40
CA CYS A 70 -0.01 -12.61 9.51
C CYS A 70 1.13 -13.34 10.25
N PRO A 71 0.87 -14.51 10.87
CA PRO A 71 1.92 -15.30 11.52
C PRO A 71 3.07 -15.59 10.55
N GLY A 72 4.30 -15.32 10.98
CA GLY A 72 5.49 -15.49 10.15
C GLY A 72 5.81 -14.32 9.23
N TYR A 73 4.99 -13.26 9.20
CA TYR A 73 5.36 -12.01 8.55
C TYR A 73 6.42 -11.30 9.39
N SER A 74 7.65 -11.25 8.87
CA SER A 74 8.74 -10.45 9.44
C SER A 74 8.96 -9.20 8.60
N GLU A 75 9.48 -8.15 9.25
CA GLU A 75 10.03 -7.01 8.52
C GLU A 75 11.21 -7.51 7.69
N THR A 76 11.01 -7.63 6.38
CA THR A 76 12.12 -7.77 5.45
C THR A 76 12.74 -6.39 5.31
N GLU A 77 14.02 -6.24 5.63
CA GLU A 77 14.77 -5.03 5.32
C GLU A 77 14.79 -4.85 3.81
N ARG A 78 13.87 -4.02 3.29
CA ARG A 78 13.83 -3.64 1.89
C ARG A 78 14.74 -2.43 1.71
N ASN A 79 16.03 -2.66 1.94
CA ASN A 79 17.10 -1.71 1.65
C ASN A 79 17.27 -1.61 0.14
N GLY A 80 16.31 -0.96 -0.52
CA GLY A 80 16.48 -0.52 -1.90
C GLY A 80 17.39 0.69 -1.89
N THR A 81 18.65 0.52 -2.29
CA THR A 81 19.55 1.60 -2.69
C THR A 81 19.00 2.26 -3.95
N LEU A 82 17.86 2.93 -3.87
CA LEU A 82 17.49 3.92 -4.87
C LEU A 82 18.20 5.20 -4.43
N GLU A 83 19.13 5.67 -5.27
CA GLU A 83 19.55 7.08 -5.25
C GLU A 83 18.31 7.92 -4.98
N MET A 84 18.39 8.86 -4.03
CA MET A 84 17.31 9.74 -3.62
C MET A 84 16.73 10.47 -4.83
N THR A 85 15.85 9.78 -5.54
CA THR A 85 15.13 10.30 -6.68
C THR A 85 14.11 11.23 -6.07
N ARG A 86 14.17 12.50 -6.50
CA ARG A 86 13.23 13.54 -6.10
C ARG A 86 11.82 12.98 -6.08
N GLU A 87 11.06 13.28 -5.03
CA GLU A 87 9.66 12.88 -4.96
C GLU A 87 8.87 13.51 -6.11
N ILE A 88 8.21 12.67 -6.89
CA ILE A 88 7.33 13.06 -8.00
C ILE A 88 5.91 12.76 -7.55
N ARG A 89 5.19 13.82 -7.16
CA ARG A 89 3.83 13.74 -6.60
C ARG A 89 2.90 12.82 -7.40
N ASN A 90 2.92 12.91 -8.74
CA ASN A 90 2.05 12.10 -9.60
C ASN A 90 2.34 10.59 -9.49
N ILE A 91 3.60 10.20 -9.33
CA ILE A 91 3.99 8.80 -9.14
C ILE A 91 3.48 8.30 -7.79
N CYS A 92 3.66 9.09 -6.73
CA CYS A 92 3.14 8.74 -5.41
C CYS A 92 1.62 8.59 -5.39
N LEU A 93 0.89 9.52 -6.03
CA LEU A 93 -0.56 9.46 -6.11
C LEU A 93 -1.03 8.25 -6.94
N ASN A 94 -0.39 7.98 -8.07
CA ASN A 94 -0.70 6.79 -8.87
C ASN A 94 -0.49 5.52 -8.05
N GLN A 95 0.67 5.36 -7.43
CA GLN A 95 0.96 4.19 -6.60
C GLN A 95 -0.04 4.05 -5.43
N THR A 96 -0.39 5.16 -4.78
CA THR A 96 -1.40 5.17 -3.70
C THR A 96 -2.78 4.76 -4.24
N SER A 97 -3.13 5.16 -5.47
CA SER A 97 -4.38 4.78 -6.14
C SER A 97 -4.40 3.28 -6.43
N GLN A 98 -3.28 2.71 -6.91
CA GLN A 98 -3.16 1.26 -7.13
C GLN A 98 -3.37 0.47 -5.83
N ILE A 99 -2.77 0.94 -4.72
CA ILE A 99 -2.93 0.32 -3.39
C ILE A 99 -4.38 0.39 -2.93
N LEU A 100 -5.05 1.53 -3.13
CA LEU A 100 -6.48 1.66 -2.82
C LEU A 100 -7.31 0.65 -3.63
N GLY A 101 -7.08 0.55 -4.93
CA GLY A 101 -7.76 -0.42 -5.79
C GLY A 101 -7.59 -1.86 -5.31
N LEU A 102 -6.36 -2.27 -4.98
CA LEU A 102 -6.08 -3.62 -4.45
C LEU A 102 -6.79 -3.90 -3.13
N TRP A 103 -6.95 -2.90 -2.25
CA TRP A 103 -7.75 -3.07 -1.04
C TRP A 103 -9.23 -3.26 -1.33
N LEU A 104 -9.77 -2.54 -2.32
CA LEU A 104 -11.17 -2.69 -2.75
C LEU A 104 -11.41 -4.08 -3.33
N SER A 105 -10.50 -4.58 -4.17
CA SER A 105 -10.52 -5.96 -4.67
C SER A 105 -10.46 -6.98 -3.53
N CYS A 106 -9.56 -6.77 -2.55
CA CYS A 106 -9.40 -7.64 -1.37
C CYS A 106 -10.68 -7.80 -0.52
N ILE A 107 -11.58 -6.81 -0.58
CA ILE A 107 -12.89 -6.88 0.10
C ILE A 107 -13.89 -7.73 -0.67
N GLN A 108 -13.76 -7.77 -2.00
CA GLN A 108 -14.65 -8.49 -2.90
C GLN A 108 -14.21 -9.95 -3.12
N SER A 109 -12.94 -10.28 -2.88
CA SER A 109 -12.37 -11.63 -2.98
C SER A 109 -12.60 -12.54 -1.78
#